data_AF-A0A838AJT4-F1
#
_entry.id   AF-A0A838AJT4-F1
#
_cell.length_a   1.000
_cell.length_b   1.000
_cell.length_c   1.000
_cell.angle_alpha   90.00
_cell.angle_beta   90.00
_cell.angle_gamma   90.00
#
_symmetry.space_group_name_H-M   'P 1'
#
loop_
_entity.id
_entity.type
_entity.pdbx_description
1 polymer ?
#
loop_
_entity_poly.entity_id
_entity_poly.type
_entity_poly.pdbx_seq_one_letter_code
_entity_poly.pdbx_strand_id
1 'polypeptide(L)'
;MVNKGFPKFGMSQAGSYVATLKNYNLPDFILVLIAKECKSELLERGRIDDRLQSMNDKALELLHKVFVGCGDDGAGKYAQYRFYAYVSSMYHKCEVLVNETIPGISGTNYKMPVAVKNNGMYIAVAHNKGTGNPVNKKETTKFYEIVDDIKKGEQGTMLYDAIYGSSVGFRGDALVELENLSKSRTHDVENKLNFKTANFENNIYSVTKC
;
A
#
# COMPACT_ATOMS: atom_id res chain seq x y z
N MET A 1 20.84 -39.47 39.05
CA MET A 1 21.59 -38.38 38.38
C MET A 1 20.59 -37.59 37.56
N VAL A 2 20.34 -36.34 37.94
CA VAL A 2 19.39 -35.45 37.27
C VAL A 2 20.04 -34.94 35.99
N ASN A 3 19.46 -35.24 34.83
CA ASN A 3 19.84 -34.59 33.57
C ASN A 3 19.55 -33.10 33.70
N LYS A 4 20.57 -32.31 34.07
CA LYS A 4 20.57 -30.85 33.93
C LYS A 4 20.47 -30.55 32.43
N GLY A 5 19.25 -30.38 31.96
CA GLY A 5 18.97 -29.91 30.61
C GLY A 5 19.66 -28.57 30.41
N PHE A 6 20.66 -28.54 29.54
CA PHE A 6 21.19 -27.30 29.00
C PHE A 6 20.01 -26.49 28.43
N PRO A 7 19.85 -25.19 28.78
CA PRO A 7 18.85 -24.36 28.13
C PRO A 7 19.11 -24.35 26.62
N LYS A 8 18.13 -24.76 25.83
CA LYS A 8 18.19 -24.60 24.38
C LYS A 8 18.09 -23.11 24.07
N PHE A 9 19.23 -22.45 23.90
CA PHE A 9 19.32 -21.12 23.29
C PHE A 9 19.06 -21.22 21.78
N GLY A 10 17.86 -21.66 21.39
CA GLY A 10 17.33 -21.37 20.06
C GLY A 10 16.44 -20.15 20.21
N MET A 11 16.70 -19.06 19.47
CA MET A 11 15.69 -18.02 19.32
C MET A 11 14.40 -18.71 18.88
N SER A 12 13.30 -18.46 19.59
CA SER A 12 11.98 -18.84 19.08
C SER A 12 11.80 -18.27 17.68
N GLN A 13 11.03 -18.92 16.81
CA GLN A 13 10.76 -18.38 15.47
C GLN A 13 10.25 -16.92 15.56
N ALA A 14 9.43 -16.62 16.58
CA ALA A 14 9.02 -15.27 16.92
C ALA A 14 10.20 -14.32 17.19
N GLY A 15 11.16 -14.71 18.04
CA GLY A 15 12.35 -13.91 18.32
C GLY A 15 13.20 -13.64 17.08
N SER A 16 13.30 -14.62 16.17
CA SER A 16 13.97 -14.44 14.88
C SER A 16 13.21 -13.47 13.97
N TYR A 17 11.87 -13.54 13.93
CA TYR A 17 11.06 -12.63 13.11
C TYR A 17 11.15 -11.19 13.61
N VAL A 18 11.07 -10.96 14.92
CA VAL A 18 11.23 -9.62 15.51
C VAL A 18 12.60 -9.02 15.15
N ALA A 19 13.68 -9.82 15.29
CA ALA A 19 15.04 -9.37 15.00
C ALA A 19 15.23 -8.93 13.53
N THR A 20 14.53 -9.58 12.59
CA THR A 20 14.54 -9.21 11.18
C THR A 20 13.64 -8.00 10.93
N LEU A 21 12.38 -8.05 11.36
CA LEU A 21 11.34 -7.08 11.03
C LEU A 21 11.63 -5.68 11.58
N LYS A 22 12.33 -5.56 12.72
CA LYS A 22 12.70 -4.25 13.29
C LYS A 22 13.56 -3.39 12.36
N ASN A 23 14.26 -3.99 11.39
CA ASN A 23 15.12 -3.29 10.44
C ASN A 23 14.40 -2.90 9.13
N TYR A 24 13.14 -3.33 8.93
CA TYR A 24 12.38 -3.10 7.70
C TYR A 24 11.59 -1.79 7.69
N ASN A 25 11.69 -0.97 8.75
CA ASN A 25 11.02 0.34 8.87
C ASN A 25 9.55 0.32 8.44
N LEU A 26 8.81 -0.70 8.88
CA LEU A 26 7.41 -0.88 8.48
C LEU A 26 6.54 0.27 9.02
N PRO A 27 5.66 0.85 8.18
CA PRO A 27 4.74 1.88 8.64
C PRO A 27 3.81 1.37 9.75
N ASP A 28 3.50 2.23 10.70
CA ASP A 28 2.70 1.85 11.87
C ASP A 28 1.33 1.26 11.50
N PHE A 29 0.62 1.89 10.57
CA PHE A 29 -0.71 1.43 10.17
C PHE A 29 -0.69 0.00 9.58
N ILE A 30 0.44 -0.45 9.01
CA ILE A 30 0.60 -1.84 8.54
C ILE A 30 0.61 -2.80 9.72
N LEU A 31 1.32 -2.45 10.80
CA LEU A 31 1.35 -3.24 12.03
C LEU A 31 -0.06 -3.35 12.61
N VAL A 32 -0.78 -2.23 12.69
CA VAL A 32 -2.18 -2.18 13.18
C VAL A 32 -3.09 -3.06 12.31
N LEU A 33 -2.95 -2.96 10.98
CA LEU A 33 -3.78 -3.69 10.04
C LEU A 33 -3.56 -5.21 10.17
N ILE A 34 -2.30 -5.65 10.19
CA ILE A 34 -1.97 -7.08 10.32
C ILE A 34 -2.31 -7.60 11.72
N ALA A 35 -2.06 -6.82 12.77
CA ALA A 35 -2.45 -7.22 14.13
C ALA A 35 -3.96 -7.47 14.22
N LYS A 36 -4.79 -6.58 13.65
CA LYS A 36 -6.24 -6.74 13.60
C LYS A 36 -6.66 -8.00 12.85
N GLU A 37 -6.05 -8.27 11.69
CA GLU A 37 -6.33 -9.48 10.92
C GLU A 37 -6.01 -10.76 11.70
N CYS A 38 -4.84 -10.79 12.33
CA CYS A 38 -4.34 -11.95 13.06
C CYS A 38 -4.91 -12.07 14.47
N LYS A 39 -5.86 -11.18 14.86
CA LYS A 39 -6.41 -11.08 16.22
C LYS A 39 -5.28 -11.02 17.27
N SER A 40 -4.28 -10.22 16.96
CA SER A 40 -3.09 -9.99 17.78
C SER A 40 -3.26 -8.73 18.60
N GLU A 41 -2.66 -8.72 19.79
CA GLU A 41 -2.36 -7.47 20.48
C GLU A 41 -1.32 -6.67 19.68
N LEU A 42 -1.31 -5.36 19.91
CA LEU A 42 -0.29 -4.45 19.42
C LEU A 42 -0.20 -3.29 20.40
N LEU A 43 0.98 -3.07 20.98
CA LEU A 43 1.25 -1.90 21.79
C LEU A 43 1.01 -0.63 20.96
N GLU A 44 0.20 0.30 21.48
CA GLU A 44 -0.16 1.56 20.81
C GLU A 44 1.04 2.51 20.65
N ARG A 45 2.00 2.44 21.58
CA ARG A 45 3.18 3.30 21.63
C ARG A 45 4.39 2.47 22.04
N GLY A 46 5.58 2.91 21.64
CA GLY A 46 6.84 2.24 22.00
C GLY A 46 7.78 2.14 20.81
N ARG A 47 8.97 1.55 21.05
CA ARG A 47 9.91 1.28 19.97
C ARG A 47 9.36 0.15 19.10
N ILE A 48 9.80 0.07 17.84
CA ILE A 48 9.36 -0.97 16.92
C ILE A 48 9.59 -2.39 17.49
N ASP A 49 10.67 -2.59 18.25
CA ASP A 49 10.99 -3.86 18.92
C ASP A 49 9.91 -4.24 19.93
N ASP A 50 9.57 -3.34 20.87
CA ASP A 50 8.54 -3.57 21.88
C ASP A 50 7.17 -3.84 21.23
N ARG A 51 6.87 -3.11 20.16
CA ARG A 51 5.61 -3.26 19.43
C ARG A 51 5.53 -4.59 18.71
N LEU A 52 6.59 -5.03 18.02
CA LEU A 52 6.64 -6.35 17.38
C LEU A 52 6.57 -7.47 18.43
N GLN A 53 7.25 -7.33 19.57
CA GLN A 53 7.22 -8.33 20.65
C GLN A 53 5.83 -8.49 21.28
N SER A 54 4.99 -7.46 21.23
CA SER A 54 3.59 -7.55 21.69
C SER A 54 2.67 -8.33 20.75
N MET A 55 3.13 -8.62 19.52
CA MET A 55 2.32 -9.33 18.53
C MET A 55 2.41 -10.85 18.70
N ASN A 56 1.33 -11.56 18.36
CA ASN A 56 1.32 -13.02 18.35
C ASN A 56 2.10 -13.61 17.17
N ASP A 57 2.44 -14.90 17.27
CA ASP A 57 3.25 -15.59 16.26
C ASP A 57 2.68 -15.51 14.84
N LYS A 58 1.35 -15.57 14.70
CA LYS A 58 0.68 -15.50 13.39
C LYS A 58 0.89 -14.15 12.72
N ALA A 59 0.85 -13.07 13.49
CA ALA A 59 1.04 -11.73 12.99
C ALA A 59 2.51 -11.48 12.59
N LEU A 60 3.46 -11.97 13.40
CA LEU A 60 4.89 -11.92 13.11
C LEU A 60 5.25 -12.75 11.88
N GLU A 61 4.71 -13.96 11.76
CA GLU A 61 4.88 -14.82 10.59
C GLU A 61 4.31 -14.16 9.34
N LEU A 62 3.12 -13.57 9.42
CA LEU A 62 2.51 -12.87 8.29
C LEU A 62 3.34 -11.66 7.85
N LEU A 63 3.77 -10.80 8.80
CA LEU A 63 4.67 -9.68 8.51
C LEU A 63 5.95 -10.16 7.81
N HIS A 64 6.59 -11.20 8.37
CA HIS A 64 7.81 -11.75 7.81
C HIS A 64 7.58 -12.30 6.40
N LYS A 65 6.52 -13.09 6.20
CA LYS A 65 6.18 -13.67 4.90
C LYS A 65 5.92 -12.59 3.84
N VAL A 66 5.23 -11.51 4.21
CA VAL A 66 4.86 -10.43 3.28
C VAL A 66 6.05 -9.56 2.91
N PHE A 67 6.81 -9.08 3.91
CA PHE A 67 7.80 -8.00 3.74
C PHE A 67 9.24 -8.50 3.61
N VAL A 68 9.56 -9.66 4.20
CA VAL A 68 10.89 -10.27 4.09
C VAL A 68 10.88 -11.34 3.00
N GLY A 69 9.92 -12.27 3.09
CA GLY A 69 9.80 -13.40 2.16
C GLY A 69 9.16 -13.06 0.82
N CYS A 70 8.58 -11.87 0.67
CA CYS A 70 7.84 -11.43 -0.53
C CYS A 70 6.81 -12.46 -1.02
N GLY A 71 6.17 -13.17 -0.07
CA GLY A 71 5.25 -14.25 -0.37
C GLY A 71 4.04 -13.79 -1.17
N ASP A 72 3.40 -14.77 -1.81
CA ASP A 72 2.13 -14.64 -2.50
C ASP A 72 1.07 -15.48 -1.79
N ASP A 73 -0.13 -14.91 -1.63
CA ASP A 73 -1.30 -15.56 -1.06
C ASP A 73 -2.30 -16.02 -2.14
N GLY A 74 -2.02 -15.78 -3.41
CA GLY A 74 -2.87 -16.10 -4.57
C GLY A 74 -4.10 -15.19 -4.69
N ALA A 75 -4.59 -14.62 -3.58
CA ALA A 75 -5.66 -13.62 -3.56
C ALA A 75 -5.13 -12.17 -3.72
N GLY A 76 -3.81 -11.96 -3.68
CA GLY A 76 -3.17 -10.66 -3.88
C GLY A 76 -3.14 -9.77 -2.66
N LYS A 77 -3.58 -10.26 -1.50
CA LYS A 77 -3.61 -9.48 -0.26
C LYS A 77 -2.20 -9.10 0.19
N TYR A 78 -1.24 -10.01 0.06
CA TYR A 78 0.15 -9.73 0.41
C TYR A 78 0.74 -8.65 -0.50
N ALA A 79 0.34 -8.68 -1.78
CA ALA A 79 0.73 -7.67 -2.74
C ALA A 79 0.13 -6.28 -2.41
N GLN A 80 -1.11 -6.24 -1.89
CA GLN A 80 -1.72 -5.01 -1.37
C GLN A 80 -0.95 -4.47 -0.16
N TYR A 81 -0.54 -5.31 0.80
CA TYR A 81 0.23 -4.84 1.97
C TYR A 81 1.57 -4.23 1.60
N ARG A 82 2.29 -4.85 0.66
CA ARG A 82 3.50 -4.26 0.10
C ARG A 82 3.21 -2.92 -0.59
N PHE A 83 2.12 -2.84 -1.34
CA PHE A 83 1.73 -1.60 -2.01
C PHE A 83 1.39 -0.48 -1.02
N TYR A 84 0.66 -0.80 0.05
CA TYR A 84 0.32 0.19 1.08
C TYR A 84 1.57 0.73 1.76
N ALA A 85 2.52 -0.14 2.09
CA ALA A 85 3.79 0.28 2.66
C ALA A 85 4.59 1.16 1.68
N TYR A 86 4.56 0.84 0.39
CA TYR A 86 5.16 1.67 -0.66
C TYR A 86 4.51 3.06 -0.76
N VAL A 87 3.18 3.15 -0.80
CA VAL A 87 2.51 4.46 -0.82
C VAL A 87 2.84 5.28 0.43
N SER A 88 2.90 4.63 1.59
CA SER A 88 3.29 5.31 2.84
C SER A 88 4.72 5.83 2.83
N SER A 89 5.65 5.18 2.12
CA SER A 89 7.03 5.67 2.01
C SER A 89 7.12 6.88 1.07
N MET A 90 6.21 7.01 0.09
CA MET A 90 6.12 8.17 -0.79
C MET A 90 5.59 9.42 -0.09
N TYR A 91 4.70 9.26 0.91
CA TYR A 91 4.03 10.37 1.61
C TYR A 91 4.39 10.38 3.09
N HIS A 92 5.65 10.68 3.39
CA HIS A 92 6.14 10.74 4.77
C HIS A 92 5.34 11.75 5.60
N LYS A 93 4.99 11.38 6.85
CA LYS A 93 4.17 12.15 7.80
C LYS A 93 2.71 12.42 7.36
N CYS A 94 2.25 11.83 6.27
CA CYS A 94 0.85 11.90 5.86
C CYS A 94 0.06 10.73 6.47
N GLU A 95 -1.24 10.92 6.62
CA GLU A 95 -2.16 9.86 7.04
C GLU A 95 -2.50 8.99 5.83
N VAL A 96 -2.27 7.67 5.95
CA VAL A 96 -2.63 6.69 4.91
C VAL A 96 -3.87 5.94 5.38
N LEU A 97 -4.95 6.08 4.62
CA LEU A 97 -6.23 5.42 4.84
C LEU A 97 -6.41 4.29 3.83
N VAL A 98 -6.98 3.18 4.28
CA VAL A 98 -7.22 1.99 3.46
C VAL A 98 -8.72 1.75 3.33
N ASN A 99 -9.19 1.45 2.12
CA ASN A 99 -10.61 1.22 1.79
C ASN A 99 -11.52 2.44 2.06
N GLU A 100 -11.02 3.63 1.79
CA GLU A 100 -11.75 4.88 2.02
C GLU A 100 -12.79 5.11 0.91
N THR A 101 -13.95 5.66 1.28
CA THR A 101 -14.98 6.05 0.31
C THR A 101 -14.91 7.54 0.06
N ILE A 102 -14.73 7.93 -1.20
CA ILE A 102 -14.57 9.33 -1.61
C ILE A 102 -15.65 9.65 -2.68
N PRO A 103 -16.48 10.68 -2.46
CA PRO A 103 -17.46 11.12 -3.44
C PRO A 103 -16.80 11.85 -4.60
N GLY A 104 -17.23 11.57 -5.82
CA GLY A 104 -16.90 12.37 -6.99
C GLY A 104 -18.01 13.35 -7.37
N ILE A 105 -17.72 14.25 -8.32
CA ILE A 105 -18.67 15.28 -8.76
C ILE A 105 -19.95 14.69 -9.37
N SER A 106 -19.88 13.48 -9.93
CA SER A 106 -21.06 12.76 -10.44
C SER A 106 -22.06 12.36 -9.35
N GLY A 107 -21.71 12.50 -8.07
CA GLY A 107 -22.47 11.96 -6.94
C GLY A 107 -22.18 10.48 -6.67
N THR A 108 -21.30 9.85 -7.45
CA THR A 108 -20.86 8.47 -7.24
C THR A 108 -19.86 8.40 -6.09
N ASN A 109 -20.07 7.44 -5.19
CA ASN A 109 -19.13 7.14 -4.11
C ASN A 109 -18.12 6.08 -4.57
N TYR A 110 -16.85 6.44 -4.65
CA TYR A 110 -15.77 5.54 -5.06
C TYR A 110 -15.03 4.99 -3.85
N LYS A 111 -14.91 3.66 -3.79
CA LYS A 111 -14.10 2.99 -2.78
C LYS A 111 -12.65 2.91 -3.24
N MET A 112 -11.80 3.78 -2.71
CA MET A 112 -10.38 3.81 -3.00
C MET A 112 -9.62 2.88 -2.05
N PRO A 113 -8.83 1.91 -2.57
CA PRO A 113 -8.05 1.01 -1.72
C PRO A 113 -7.07 1.77 -0.84
N VAL A 114 -6.49 2.84 -1.34
CA VAL A 114 -5.61 3.72 -0.58
C VAL A 114 -5.97 5.17 -0.87
N ALA A 115 -6.07 5.96 0.19
CA ALA A 115 -6.15 7.41 0.13
C ALA A 115 -5.13 8.01 1.11
N VAL A 116 -4.55 9.13 0.74
CA VAL A 116 -3.56 9.83 1.57
C VAL A 116 -4.10 11.20 1.93
N LYS A 117 -4.15 11.49 3.23
CA LYS A 117 -4.53 12.79 3.76
C LYS A 117 -3.33 13.54 4.32
N ASN A 118 -3.33 14.85 4.12
CA ASN A 118 -2.45 15.78 4.80
C ASN A 118 -3.31 16.90 5.40
N ASN A 119 -3.24 17.09 6.72
CA ASN A 119 -4.08 18.04 7.46
C ASN A 119 -5.58 17.92 7.13
N GLY A 120 -6.11 16.69 7.04
CA GLY A 120 -7.52 16.40 6.77
C GLY A 120 -7.93 16.44 5.29
N MET A 121 -7.07 16.93 4.39
CA MET A 121 -7.35 17.04 2.95
C MET A 121 -6.76 15.87 2.18
N TYR A 122 -7.49 15.32 1.22
CA TYR A 122 -6.95 14.29 0.31
C TYR A 122 -5.91 14.90 -0.63
N ILE A 123 -4.72 14.30 -0.63
CA ILE A 123 -3.60 14.73 -1.47
C ILE A 123 -3.21 13.69 -2.54
N ALA A 124 -3.48 12.42 -2.26
CA ALA A 124 -3.25 11.34 -3.20
C ALA A 124 -4.26 10.21 -3.05
N VAL A 125 -4.52 9.50 -4.14
CA VAL A 125 -5.24 8.22 -4.14
C VAL A 125 -4.42 7.17 -4.86
N ALA A 126 -4.54 5.91 -4.44
CA ALA A 126 -3.79 4.84 -5.05
C ALA A 126 -4.59 3.53 -5.14
N HIS A 127 -4.31 2.77 -6.19
CA HIS A 127 -4.89 1.46 -6.43
C HIS A 127 -3.81 0.52 -6.94
N ASN A 128 -3.77 -0.72 -6.44
CA ASN A 128 -2.88 -1.75 -6.96
C ASN A 128 -3.65 -2.93 -7.53
N LYS A 129 -3.25 -3.36 -8.75
CA LYS A 129 -3.69 -4.62 -9.31
C LYS A 129 -2.81 -5.76 -8.78
N GLY A 130 -3.33 -6.48 -7.78
CA GLY A 130 -2.57 -7.51 -7.07
C GLY A 130 -2.49 -8.88 -7.78
N THR A 131 -3.43 -9.21 -8.66
CA THR A 131 -3.54 -10.55 -9.29
C THR A 131 -4.12 -10.48 -10.70
N GLY A 132 -4.05 -11.61 -11.40
CA GLY A 132 -4.59 -11.80 -12.75
C GLY A 132 -3.64 -11.31 -13.83
N ASN A 133 -4.22 -10.92 -14.97
CA ASN A 133 -3.44 -10.46 -16.13
C ASN A 133 -2.83 -9.07 -15.89
N PRO A 134 -1.76 -8.69 -16.61
CA PRO A 134 -1.24 -7.33 -16.60
C PRO A 134 -2.32 -6.26 -16.83
N VAL A 135 -2.11 -5.07 -16.27
CA VAL A 135 -3.05 -3.94 -16.42
C VAL A 135 -3.22 -3.62 -17.90
N ASN A 136 -4.47 -3.54 -18.36
CA ASN A 136 -4.82 -3.22 -19.74
C ASN A 136 -5.35 -1.79 -19.90
N LYS A 137 -5.47 -1.33 -21.15
CA LYS A 137 -5.99 0.00 -21.50
C LYS A 137 -7.33 0.34 -20.83
N LYS A 138 -8.29 -0.58 -20.82
CA LYS A 138 -9.62 -0.35 -20.23
C LYS A 138 -9.55 -0.11 -18.72
N GLU A 139 -8.67 -0.83 -18.02
CA GLU A 139 -8.45 -0.65 -16.58
C GLU A 139 -7.80 0.69 -16.28
N THR A 140 -6.81 1.09 -17.07
CA THR A 140 -6.20 2.43 -17.01
C THR A 140 -7.23 3.54 -17.22
N THR A 141 -8.04 3.46 -18.27
CA THR A 141 -9.08 4.47 -18.56
C THR A 141 -10.07 4.56 -17.40
N LYS A 142 -10.51 3.42 -16.87
CA LYS A 142 -11.41 3.39 -15.71
C LYS A 142 -10.79 4.03 -14.48
N PHE A 143 -9.53 3.73 -14.18
CA PHE A 143 -8.83 4.36 -13.06
C PHE A 143 -8.75 5.87 -13.25
N TYR A 144 -8.40 6.33 -14.45
CA TYR A 144 -8.36 7.75 -14.78
C TYR A 144 -9.71 8.43 -14.56
N GLU A 145 -10.80 7.86 -15.09
CA GLU A 145 -12.16 8.42 -14.96
C GLU A 145 -12.61 8.53 -13.50
N ILE A 146 -12.34 7.51 -12.70
CA ILE A 146 -12.67 7.52 -11.26
C ILE A 146 -11.96 8.67 -10.56
N VAL A 147 -10.64 8.78 -10.78
CA VAL A 147 -9.84 9.78 -10.07
C VAL A 147 -10.14 11.18 -10.59
N ASP A 148 -10.46 11.34 -11.87
CA ASP A 148 -10.97 12.58 -12.41
C ASP A 148 -12.27 13.02 -11.72
N ASP A 149 -13.25 12.11 -11.62
CA ASP A 149 -14.53 12.43 -10.99
C ASP A 149 -14.34 12.84 -9.51
N ILE A 150 -13.43 12.17 -8.80
CA ILE A 150 -13.01 12.55 -7.44
C ILE A 150 -12.35 13.95 -7.43
N LYS A 151 -11.41 14.21 -8.35
CA LYS A 151 -10.65 15.47 -8.42
C LYS A 151 -11.58 16.68 -8.58
N LYS A 152 -12.64 16.53 -9.37
CA LYS A 152 -13.65 17.56 -9.60
C LYS A 152 -14.67 17.67 -8.46
N GLY A 153 -14.72 16.68 -7.57
CA GLY A 153 -15.60 16.70 -6.40
C GLY A 153 -15.10 17.64 -5.29
N GLU A 154 -15.96 17.89 -4.31
CA GLU A 154 -15.68 18.79 -3.17
C GLU A 154 -14.41 18.40 -2.39
N GLN A 155 -14.15 17.09 -2.27
CA GLN A 155 -13.00 16.55 -1.54
C GLN A 155 -11.72 16.47 -2.40
N GLY A 156 -11.81 16.78 -3.70
CA GLY A 156 -10.74 16.65 -4.68
C GLY A 156 -9.84 17.89 -4.84
N THR A 157 -10.19 19.03 -4.25
CA THR A 157 -9.49 20.31 -4.47
C THR A 157 -7.97 20.19 -4.28
N MET A 158 -7.54 19.50 -3.21
CA MET A 158 -6.12 19.31 -2.87
C MET A 158 -5.52 18.01 -3.42
N LEU A 159 -6.29 17.21 -4.16
CA LEU A 159 -5.80 15.98 -4.76
C LEU A 159 -4.85 16.32 -5.92
N TYR A 160 -3.57 15.95 -5.81
CA TYR A 160 -2.58 16.25 -6.84
C TYR A 160 -1.88 15.01 -7.38
N ASP A 161 -1.98 13.86 -6.72
CA ASP A 161 -1.38 12.61 -7.19
C ASP A 161 -2.40 11.46 -7.29
N ALA A 162 -2.22 10.64 -8.31
CA ALA A 162 -2.96 9.41 -8.53
C ALA A 162 -1.99 8.29 -8.88
N ILE A 163 -1.93 7.22 -8.07
CA ILE A 163 -0.95 6.15 -8.25
C ILE A 163 -1.65 4.86 -8.67
N TYR A 164 -1.38 4.41 -9.88
CA TYR A 164 -1.75 3.07 -10.31
C TYR A 164 -0.56 2.13 -10.11
N GLY A 165 -0.62 1.30 -9.07
CA GLY A 165 0.26 0.17 -8.85
C GLY A 165 -0.15 -1.08 -9.64
N SER A 166 0.83 -1.87 -10.07
CA SER A 166 0.58 -3.23 -10.54
C SER A 166 1.59 -4.19 -9.93
N SER A 167 1.08 -5.27 -9.33
CA SER A 167 1.87 -6.43 -8.93
C SER A 167 2.03 -7.45 -10.06
N VAL A 168 1.29 -7.27 -11.15
CA VAL A 168 1.20 -8.18 -12.30
C VAL A 168 1.68 -7.53 -13.60
N GLY A 169 2.35 -6.38 -13.52
CA GLY A 169 2.83 -5.63 -14.67
C GLY A 169 1.77 -4.77 -15.37
N PHE A 170 2.24 -3.97 -16.32
CA PHE A 170 1.42 -3.19 -17.24
C PHE A 170 1.63 -3.68 -18.66
N ARG A 171 0.56 -3.67 -19.47
CA ARG A 171 0.72 -3.75 -20.93
C ARG A 171 1.22 -2.41 -21.46
N GLY A 172 1.99 -2.44 -22.55
CA GLY A 172 2.50 -1.22 -23.18
C GLY A 172 1.40 -0.24 -23.61
N ASP A 173 0.30 -0.76 -24.17
CA ASP A 173 -0.87 0.06 -24.56
C ASP A 173 -1.57 0.73 -23.38
N ALA A 174 -1.52 0.12 -22.20
CA ALA A 174 -2.07 0.68 -20.97
C ALA A 174 -1.24 1.87 -20.44
N LEU A 175 0.09 1.81 -20.57
CA LEU A 175 0.99 2.90 -20.20
C LEU A 175 0.82 4.10 -21.13
N VAL A 176 0.82 3.85 -22.44
CA VAL A 176 0.62 4.90 -23.47
C VAL A 176 -0.72 5.60 -23.28
N GLU A 177 -1.79 4.84 -22.98
CA GLU A 177 -3.10 5.44 -22.73
C GLU A 177 -3.08 6.38 -21.51
N LEU A 178 -2.48 5.96 -20.40
CA LEU A 178 -2.42 6.80 -19.20
C LEU A 178 -1.64 8.09 -19.46
N GLU A 179 -0.53 7.99 -20.19
CA GLU A 179 0.29 9.14 -20.57
C GLU A 179 -0.52 10.13 -21.43
N ASN A 180 -1.27 9.63 -22.42
CA ASN A 180 -2.14 10.45 -23.26
C ASN A 180 -3.25 11.14 -22.46
N LEU A 181 -3.92 10.41 -21.56
CA LEU A 181 -4.95 10.94 -20.68
C LEU A 181 -4.39 11.95 -19.66
N SER A 182 -3.13 11.80 -19.26
CA SER A 182 -2.45 12.74 -18.36
C SER A 182 -2.09 14.05 -19.07
N LYS A 183 -1.65 13.96 -20.33
CA LYS A 183 -1.29 15.13 -21.15
C LYS A 183 -2.48 15.98 -21.55
N SER A 184 -3.68 15.42 -21.69
CA SER A 184 -4.89 16.19 -22.04
C SER A 184 -5.27 17.25 -20.99
N ARG A 185 -4.66 17.22 -19.78
CA ARG A 185 -4.93 18.13 -18.67
C ARG A 185 -3.93 19.27 -18.46
N THR A 186 -2.89 19.38 -19.27
CA THR A 186 -1.82 20.39 -19.04
C THR A 186 -2.32 21.85 -19.07
N HIS A 187 -3.52 22.11 -19.59
CA HIS A 187 -4.11 23.44 -19.69
C HIS A 187 -5.07 23.83 -18.56
N ASP A 188 -5.48 22.89 -17.69
CA ASP A 188 -6.35 23.17 -16.54
C ASP A 188 -5.55 23.12 -15.24
N VAL A 189 -5.10 24.30 -14.78
CA VAL A 189 -4.23 24.46 -13.61
C VAL A 189 -4.95 24.04 -12.32
N GLU A 190 -6.26 24.24 -12.24
CA GLU A 190 -7.07 23.94 -11.05
C GLU A 190 -7.32 22.43 -10.91
N ASN A 191 -7.57 21.74 -12.04
CA ASN A 191 -7.80 20.30 -12.08
C ASN A 191 -6.53 19.48 -12.41
N LYS A 192 -5.36 20.09 -12.28
CA LYS A 192 -4.08 19.40 -12.50
C LYS A 192 -3.94 18.22 -11.55
N LEU A 193 -3.61 17.06 -12.13
CA LEU A 193 -3.47 15.80 -11.42
C LEU A 193 -2.32 15.00 -12.04
N ASN A 194 -1.37 14.56 -11.22
CA ASN A 194 -0.24 13.76 -11.66
C ASN A 194 -0.59 12.27 -11.56
N PHE A 195 -0.75 11.61 -12.70
CA PHE A 195 -0.86 10.16 -12.72
C PHE A 195 0.54 9.54 -12.71
N LYS A 196 0.75 8.62 -11.78
CA LYS A 196 2.00 7.86 -11.60
C LYS A 196 1.68 6.38 -11.75
N THR A 197 2.57 5.64 -12.39
CA THR A 197 2.50 4.18 -12.38
C THR A 197 3.60 3.62 -11.49
N ALA A 198 3.31 2.53 -10.80
CA ALA A 198 4.27 1.82 -9.98
C ALA A 198 4.23 0.33 -10.31
N ASN A 199 5.35 -0.25 -10.73
CA ASN A 199 5.43 -1.68 -10.99
C ASN A 199 6.17 -2.41 -9.87
N PHE A 200 5.67 -3.58 -9.49
CA PHE A 200 6.36 -4.48 -8.57
C PHE A 200 7.30 -5.39 -9.37
N GLU A 201 8.58 -5.10 -9.32
CA GLU A 201 9.63 -5.90 -9.96
C GLU A 201 10.79 -6.09 -8.99
N ASN A 202 11.46 -7.24 -9.05
CA ASN A 202 12.58 -7.57 -8.16
C ASN A 202 12.24 -7.36 -6.67
N ASN A 203 11.01 -7.74 -6.29
CA ASN A 203 10.48 -7.63 -4.92
C ASN A 203 10.29 -6.19 -4.40
N ILE A 204 10.35 -5.17 -5.25
CA ILE A 204 10.25 -3.77 -4.86
C ILE A 204 9.27 -3.04 -5.80
N TYR A 205 8.44 -2.17 -5.25
CA TYR A 205 7.67 -1.22 -6.05
C TYR A 205 8.57 -0.07 -6.48
N SER A 206 8.58 0.23 -7.78
CA SER A 206 9.29 1.37 -8.34
C SER A 206 8.39 2.18 -9.25
N VAL A 207 8.58 3.51 -9.27
CA VAL A 207 7.83 4.37 -10.18
C VAL A 207 8.27 4.06 -11.60
N THR A 208 7.34 3.60 -12.43
CA THR A 208 7.55 3.56 -13.86
C THR A 208 7.17 4.96 -14.36
N LYS A 209 8.14 5.70 -14.89
CA LYS A 209 7.81 7.01 -15.49
C LYS A 209 6.90 6.74 -16.69
N CYS A 210 5.71 7.31 -16.65
CA CYS A 210 4.91 7.60 -17.83
C CYS A 210 5.48 8.85 -18.49
#